data_AF-A0A3E4QJP6-F1
#
_entry.id   AF-A0A3E4QJP6-F1
#
_cell.length_a   1.000
_cell.length_b   1.000
_cell.length_c   1.000
_cell.angle_alpha   90.00
_cell.angle_beta   90.00
_cell.angle_gamma   90.00
#
_symmetry.space_group_name_H-M   'P 1'
#
loop_
_entity.id
_entity.type
_entity.pdbx_description
1 polymer ?
#
loop_
_entity_poly.entity_id
_entity_poly.type
_entity_poly.pdbx_seq_one_letter_code
_entity_poly.pdbx_strand_id
1 'polypeptide(L)'
;MTTDNKDNKLSIGSSDYAEILRHAVAVIEHARTEIARHVNGYVSTAYWEIGQMLHERKIESGYGDSVVKRLSADLKERYPKMGVSPHQFWNMKKFYERYAGHNEKVLRSVALLPWSHNLLFIS
;
A
#
# COMPACT_ATOMS: atom_id res chain seq x y z
N MET A 1 -63.98 -12.32 -6.73
CA MET A 1 -63.47 -12.93 -5.50
C MET A 1 -62.25 -13.75 -5.89
N THR A 2 -61.06 -13.13 -5.94
CA THR A 2 -60.01 -13.16 -4.88
C THR A 2 -59.56 -14.60 -4.59
N THR A 3 -58.35 -15.01 -4.97
CA THR A 3 -57.08 -14.60 -4.34
C THR A 3 -55.94 -14.80 -5.34
N ASP A 4 -55.34 -13.74 -5.87
CA ASP A 4 -54.05 -13.15 -5.44
C ASP A 4 -52.99 -14.20 -5.07
N ASN A 5 -52.21 -14.55 -6.10
CA ASN A 5 -50.95 -15.27 -6.06
C ASN A 5 -49.92 -14.40 -5.32
N LYS A 6 -49.96 -14.42 -3.99
CA LYS A 6 -48.95 -13.81 -3.13
C LYS A 6 -48.22 -14.89 -2.34
N ASP A 7 -46.90 -14.73 -2.34
CA ASP A 7 -45.97 -15.29 -1.36
C ASP A 7 -45.42 -16.70 -1.64
N ASN A 8 -44.92 -16.96 -2.85
CA ASN A 8 -43.73 -17.82 -2.98
C ASN A 8 -42.48 -16.98 -2.61
N LYS A 9 -42.39 -16.65 -1.32
CA LYS A 9 -41.27 -15.92 -0.73
C LYS A 9 -40.10 -16.90 -0.67
N LEU A 10 -39.12 -16.71 -1.57
CA LEU A 10 -37.84 -17.41 -1.66
C LEU A 10 -37.31 -17.85 -0.27
N SER A 11 -37.62 -19.08 0.14
CA SER A 11 -37.01 -19.71 1.30
C SER A 11 -35.71 -20.32 0.82
N ILE A 12 -34.65 -19.51 0.78
CA ILE A 12 -33.31 -19.99 0.46
C ILE A 12 -32.96 -21.03 1.55
N GLY A 13 -32.74 -22.27 1.15
CA GLY A 13 -32.34 -23.33 2.08
C GLY A 13 -31.05 -22.93 2.80
N SER A 14 -30.86 -23.36 4.05
CA SER A 14 -29.67 -23.00 4.84
C SER A 14 -28.35 -23.34 4.11
N SER A 15 -28.34 -24.40 3.29
CA SER A 15 -27.21 -24.78 2.43
C SER A 15 -26.96 -23.78 1.30
N ASP A 16 -28.00 -23.35 0.60
CA ASP A 16 -27.92 -22.41 -0.52
C ASP A 16 -27.47 -21.02 -0.03
N TYR A 17 -27.98 -20.59 1.14
CA TYR A 17 -27.54 -19.34 1.76
C TYR A 17 -26.06 -19.42 2.17
N ALA A 18 -25.62 -20.55 2.73
CA ALA A 18 -24.21 -20.74 3.07
C ALA A 18 -23.31 -20.71 1.83
N GLU A 19 -23.77 -21.22 0.68
CA GLU A 19 -23.04 -21.13 -0.57
C GLU A 19 -22.95 -19.70 -1.11
N ILE A 20 -24.06 -18.97 -1.11
CA ILE A 20 -24.11 -17.55 -1.49
C ILE A 20 -23.16 -16.73 -0.59
N LEU A 21 -23.18 -16.98 0.72
CA LEU A 21 -22.30 -16.31 1.67
C LEU A 21 -20.83 -16.63 1.40
N ARG A 22 -20.47 -17.90 1.19
CA ARG A 22 -19.09 -18.29 0.84
C ARG A 22 -18.62 -17.61 -0.44
N HIS A 23 -19.47 -17.55 -1.45
CA HIS A 23 -19.15 -16.89 -2.71
C HIS A 23 -18.94 -15.38 -2.51
N ALA A 24 -19.85 -14.70 -1.81
CA ALA A 24 -19.73 -13.27 -1.52
C ALA A 24 -18.45 -12.95 -0.73
N VAL A 25 -18.12 -13.76 0.28
CA VAL A 25 -16.87 -13.62 1.04
C VAL A 25 -15.65 -13.79 0.14
N ALA A 26 -15.63 -14.81 -0.72
CA ALA A 26 -14.52 -15.05 -1.64
C ALA A 26 -14.30 -13.88 -2.61
N VAL A 27 -15.38 -13.28 -3.14
CA VAL A 27 -15.31 -12.10 -4.00
C VAL A 27 -14.74 -10.90 -3.25
N ILE A 28 -15.19 -10.66 -2.02
CA ILE A 28 -14.68 -9.56 -1.18
C ILE A 28 -13.20 -9.75 -0.85
N GLU A 29 -12.79 -10.95 -0.44
CA GLU A 29 -11.40 -11.24 -0.13
C GLU A 29 -10.49 -11.07 -1.34
N HIS A 30 -10.92 -11.55 -2.52
CA HIS A 30 -10.20 -11.33 -3.77
C HIS A 30 -10.05 -9.81 -4.07
N ALA A 31 -11.12 -9.03 -3.94
CA ALA A 31 -11.07 -7.58 -4.13
C ALA A 31 -10.11 -6.91 -3.14
N ARG A 32 -10.12 -7.31 -1.86
CA ARG A 32 -9.21 -6.79 -0.83
C ARG A 32 -7.75 -7.09 -1.17
N THR A 33 -7.44 -8.31 -1.61
CA THR A 33 -6.09 -8.69 -2.04
C THR A 33 -5.62 -7.85 -3.23
N GLU A 34 -6.47 -7.68 -4.24
CA GLU A 34 -6.11 -6.87 -5.41
C GLU A 34 -5.93 -5.38 -5.05
N ILE A 35 -6.80 -4.80 -4.21
CA ILE A 35 -6.62 -3.44 -3.72
C ILE A 35 -5.30 -3.32 -2.97
N ALA A 36 -5.00 -4.25 -2.06
CA ALA A 36 -3.75 -4.23 -1.30
C ALA A 36 -2.52 -4.31 -2.24
N ARG A 37 -2.56 -5.14 -3.29
CA ARG A 37 -1.50 -5.25 -4.28
C ARG A 37 -1.28 -3.95 -5.04
N HIS A 38 -2.34 -3.31 -5.51
CA HIS A 38 -2.25 -2.03 -6.22
C HIS A 38 -1.76 -0.91 -5.30
N VAL A 39 -2.31 -0.81 -4.09
CA VAL A 39 -1.89 0.19 -3.08
C VAL A 39 -0.41 0.02 -2.75
N ASN A 40 0.07 -1.21 -2.55
CA ASN A 40 1.50 -1.47 -2.29
C ASN A 40 2.38 -0.96 -3.45
N GLY A 41 1.99 -1.20 -4.70
CA GLY A 41 2.72 -0.69 -5.86
C GLY A 41 2.80 0.84 -5.89
N TYR A 42 1.70 1.53 -5.60
CA TYR A 42 1.67 2.99 -5.54
C TYR A 42 2.49 3.55 -4.37
N VAL A 43 2.44 2.91 -3.19
CA VAL A 43 3.24 3.30 -2.03
C VAL A 43 4.73 3.18 -2.34
N SER A 44 5.15 2.05 -2.91
CA SER A 44 6.54 1.81 -3.31
C SER A 44 7.02 2.85 -4.34
N THR A 45 6.16 3.22 -5.30
CA THR A 45 6.45 4.27 -6.29
C THR A 45 6.60 5.64 -5.64
N ALA A 46 5.69 6.04 -4.75
CA ALA A 46 5.80 7.30 -4.02
C ALA A 46 7.08 7.35 -3.17
N TYR A 47 7.44 6.24 -2.53
CA TYR A 47 8.64 6.14 -1.71
C TYR A 47 9.92 6.19 -2.56
N TRP A 48 9.89 5.62 -3.76
CA TRP A 48 10.95 5.78 -4.75
C TRP A 48 11.17 7.24 -5.11
N GLU A 49 10.11 7.97 -5.50
CA GLU A 49 10.19 9.37 -5.91
C GLU A 49 10.71 10.27 -4.78
N ILE A 50 10.27 10.03 -3.54
CA ILE A 50 10.79 10.75 -2.37
C ILE A 50 12.28 10.42 -2.16
N GLY A 51 12.66 9.15 -2.28
CA GLY A 51 14.06 8.72 -2.18
C GLY A 51 14.96 9.38 -3.21
N GLN A 52 14.50 9.41 -4.47
CA GLN A 52 15.15 10.10 -5.58
C GLN A 52 15.33 11.59 -5.27
N MET A 53 14.26 12.27 -4.82
CA MET A 53 14.31 13.68 -4.46
C MET A 53 15.36 13.97 -3.38
N LEU A 54 15.44 13.13 -2.34
CA LEU A 54 16.43 13.29 -1.28
C LEU A 54 17.86 13.08 -1.79
N HIS A 55 18.05 12.09 -2.65
CA HIS A 55 19.34 11.80 -3.27
C HIS A 55 19.80 12.94 -4.19
N GLU A 56 18.96 13.40 -5.12
CA GLU A 56 19.27 14.47 -6.07
C GLU A 56 19.58 15.80 -5.37
N ARG A 57 18.87 16.10 -4.28
CA ARG A 57 19.10 17.28 -3.44
C ARG A 57 20.30 17.13 -2.50
N LYS A 58 21.02 16.01 -2.57
CA LYS A 58 22.20 15.70 -1.73
C LYS A 58 21.92 15.83 -0.24
N ILE A 59 20.72 15.39 0.17
CA ILE A 59 20.31 15.40 1.57
C ILE A 59 21.02 14.24 2.27
N GLU A 60 22.08 14.56 3.00
CA GLU A 60 22.88 13.59 3.74
C GLU A 60 22.63 13.66 5.25
N SER A 61 22.82 12.53 5.94
CA SER A 61 22.67 12.49 7.39
C SER A 61 23.65 13.45 8.07
N GLY A 62 23.23 14.07 9.17
CA GLY A 62 23.95 15.16 9.84
C GLY A 62 23.44 16.53 9.38
N TYR A 63 23.80 16.98 8.17
CA TYR A 63 23.35 18.29 7.66
C TYR A 63 21.87 18.28 7.24
N GLY A 64 21.40 17.19 6.64
CA GLY A 64 20.03 17.01 6.16
C GLY A 64 19.01 16.63 7.23
N ASP A 65 19.46 16.33 8.45
CA ASP A 65 18.58 15.86 9.53
C ASP A 65 17.50 16.87 9.91
N SER A 66 17.83 18.16 9.90
CA SER A 66 16.88 19.24 10.20
C SER A 66 15.80 19.35 9.12
N VAL A 67 16.20 19.20 7.85
CA VAL A 67 15.31 19.22 6.68
C VAL A 67 14.36 18.02 6.74
N VAL A 68 14.87 16.82 6.99
CA VAL A 68 14.06 15.59 7.06
C VAL A 68 13.11 15.62 8.26
N LYS A 69 13.55 16.14 9.41
CA LYS A 69 12.68 16.33 10.59
C LYS A 69 11.53 17.27 10.29
N ARG A 70 11.80 18.41 9.66
CA ARG A 70 10.78 19.38 9.27
C ARG A 70 9.80 18.78 8.24
N LEU A 71 10.32 18.11 7.21
CA LEU A 71 9.50 17.47 6.19
C LEU A 71 8.57 16.40 6.79
N SER A 72 9.07 15.62 7.75
CA SER A 72 8.26 14.65 8.48
C SER A 72 7.15 15.31 9.29
N ALA A 73 7.44 16.43 9.98
CA ALA A 73 6.43 17.18 10.72
C ALA A 73 5.36 17.76 9.79
N ASP A 74 5.77 18.42 8.71
CA ASP A 74 4.88 19.06 7.74
C ASP A 74 3.97 18.03 7.05
N LEU A 75 4.51 16.86 6.67
CA LEU A 75 3.70 15.79 6.09
C LEU A 75 2.76 15.13 7.10
N LYS A 76 3.16 14.99 8.37
CA LYS A 76 2.30 14.45 9.41
C LYS A 76 1.14 15.38 9.73
N GLU A 77 1.36 16.70 9.69
CA GLU A 77 0.30 17.69 9.83
C GLU A 77 -0.70 17.61 8.66
N ARG A 78 -0.19 17.55 7.43
CA ARG A 78 -1.03 17.46 6.23
C ARG A 78 -1.75 16.12 6.08
N TYR A 79 -1.12 15.03 6.50
CA TYR A 79 -1.62 13.66 6.38
C TYR A 79 -1.51 12.90 7.72
N PRO A 80 -2.36 13.20 8.72
CA PRO A 80 -2.24 12.63 10.07
C PRO A 80 -2.33 11.11 10.15
N LYS A 81 -3.00 10.48 9.18
CA LYS A 81 -3.14 9.01 9.08
C LYS A 81 -1.91 8.33 8.47
N MET A 82 -0.97 9.08 7.90
CA MET A 82 0.22 8.56 7.26
C MET A 82 1.39 8.46 8.26
N GLY A 83 1.97 7.27 8.41
CA GLY A 83 3.09 7.02 9.32
C GLY A 83 4.47 7.40 8.74
N VAL A 84 4.68 8.66 8.39
CA VAL A 84 5.98 9.15 7.85
C VAL A 84 6.84 9.77 8.94
N SER A 85 7.84 9.00 9.40
CA SER A 85 8.86 9.45 10.37
C SER A 85 10.15 9.88 9.67
N PRO A 86 11.07 10.63 10.34
CA PRO A 86 12.36 10.97 9.77
C PRO A 86 13.17 9.74 9.32
N HIS A 87 13.10 8.65 10.08
CA HIS A 87 13.74 7.37 9.74
C HIS A 87 13.18 6.79 8.43
N GLN A 88 11.87 6.91 8.23
CA GLN A 88 11.20 6.43 7.03
C GLN A 88 11.70 7.15 5.76
N PHE A 89 12.04 8.44 5.82
CA PHE A 89 12.67 9.16 4.69
C PHE A 89 14.07 8.65 4.37
N TRP A 90 14.87 8.34 5.38
CA TRP A 90 16.19 7.74 5.15
C TRP A 90 16.08 6.36 4.51
N ASN A 91 15.07 5.57 4.91
CA ASN A 91 14.76 4.31 4.25
C ASN A 91 14.35 4.51 2.78
N MET A 92 13.55 5.52 2.46
CA MET A 92 13.20 5.88 1.08
C MET A 92 14.44 6.26 0.26
N LYS A 93 15.34 7.08 0.82
CA LYS A 93 16.62 7.44 0.17
C LYS A 93 17.47 6.19 -0.09
N LYS A 94 17.68 5.35 0.93
CA LYS A 94 18.42 4.08 0.79
C LYS A 94 17.80 3.14 -0.24
N PHE A 95 16.47 3.08 -0.29
CA PHE A 95 15.74 2.28 -1.28
C PHE A 95 16.05 2.75 -2.70
N TYR A 96 15.96 4.06 -2.96
CA TYR A 96 16.36 4.62 -4.25
C TYR A 96 17.83 4.32 -4.56
N GLU A 97 18.75 4.64 -3.65
CA GLU A 97 20.19 4.46 -3.84
C GLU A 97 20.58 3.00 -4.11
N ARG A 98 19.90 2.05 -3.45
CA ARG A 98 20.15 0.62 -3.64
C ARG A 98 19.79 0.16 -5.04
N TYR A 99 18.70 0.65 -5.58
CA TYR A 99 18.06 0.04 -6.74
C TYR A 99 18.16 0.90 -8.01
N ALA A 100 18.44 2.21 -7.93
CA ALA A 100 18.50 3.13 -9.09
C ALA A 100 19.47 2.69 -10.20
N GLY A 101 20.54 1.97 -9.86
CA GLY A 101 21.50 1.42 -10.82
C GLY A 101 21.16 0.04 -11.38
N HIS A 102 20.05 -0.58 -10.97
CA HIS A 102 19.66 -1.92 -11.38
C HIS A 102 18.70 -1.92 -12.58
N ASN A 103 18.52 -3.08 -13.20
CA ASN A 103 17.62 -3.21 -14.34
C ASN A 103 16.14 -2.95 -13.96
N GLU A 104 15.33 -2.59 -14.96
CA GLU A 104 13.90 -2.32 -14.79
C GLU A 104 13.12 -3.52 -14.23
N LYS A 105 13.59 -4.75 -14.46
CA LYS A 105 12.96 -5.96 -13.92
C LYS A 105 13.04 -6.00 -12.39
N VAL A 106 14.23 -5.73 -11.83
CA VAL A 106 14.43 -5.63 -10.38
C VAL A 106 13.56 -4.53 -9.79
N LEU A 107 13.51 -3.36 -10.44
CA LEU A 107 12.66 -2.24 -10.02
C LEU A 107 11.17 -2.63 -9.94
N ARG A 108 10.66 -3.28 -10.98
CA ARG A 108 9.29 -3.79 -11.00
C ARG A 108 9.04 -4.84 -9.92
N SER A 109 10.00 -5.73 -9.66
CA SER A 109 9.87 -6.74 -8.62
C SER A 109 9.82 -6.13 -7.21
N VAL A 110 10.74 -5.22 -6.87
CA VAL A 110 10.77 -4.61 -5.53
C VAL A 110 9.57 -3.72 -5.26
N ALA A 111 8.99 -3.09 -6.30
CA ALA A 111 7.78 -2.28 -6.16
C ALA A 111 6.54 -3.09 -5.76
N LEU A 112 6.47 -4.37 -6.16
CA LEU A 112 5.38 -5.27 -5.82
C LEU A 112 5.50 -5.87 -4.42
N LEU A 113 6.69 -5.83 -3.82
CA LEU A 113 6.90 -6.35 -2.47
C LEU A 113 6.31 -5.38 -1.44
N PRO A 114 5.67 -5.90 -0.38
CA PRO A 114 5.31 -5.09 0.78
C PRO A 114 6.52 -4.33 1.30
N TRP A 115 6.31 -3.07 1.69
CA TRP A 115 7.40 -2.19 2.13
C TRP A 115 8.25 -2.78 3.26
N SER A 116 7.65 -3.54 4.18
CA SER A 116 8.37 -4.24 5.26
C SER A 116 9.45 -5.20 4.74
N HIS A 117 9.21 -5.89 3.62
CA HIS A 117 10.22 -6.76 3.01
C HIS A 117 11.34 -5.94 2.37
N ASN A 118 11.01 -4.82 1.72
CA ASN A 118 12.01 -3.91 1.19
C ASN A 118 12.92 -3.36 2.29
N LEU A 119 12.38 -3.08 3.49
CA LEU A 119 13.16 -2.67 4.65
C LEU A 119 14.22 -3.71 5.08
N LEU A 120 13.92 -5.00 4.98
CA LEU A 120 14.88 -6.08 5.31
C LEU A 120 16.05 -6.14 4.32
N PHE A 121 15.85 -5.72 3.07
CA PHE A 121 16.94 -5.70 2.09
C PHE A 121 17.84 -4.49 2.26
N ILE A 122 17.32 -3.36 2.74
CA ILE A 122 18.06 -2.09 2.86
C ILE A 122 18.63 -1.81 4.26
N SER A 123 18.29 -2.64 5.26
CA SER A 123 18.81 -2.57 6.62
C SER A 123 20.31 -2.82 6.68
#